data_AF-A0A1J8Q4W7-F1
#
_entry.id   AF-A0A1J8Q4W7-F1
#
_cell.length_a   1.000
_cell.length_b   1.000
_cell.length_c   1.000
_cell.angle_alpha   90.00
_cell.angle_beta   90.00
_cell.angle_gamma   90.00
#
_symmetry.space_group_name_H-M   'P 1'
#
loop_
_entity.id
_entity.type
_entity.pdbx_description
1 polymer ?
#
loop_
_entity_poly.entity_id
_entity_poly.type
_entity_poly.pdbx_seq_one_letter_code
_entity_poly.pdbx_strand_id
1 'polypeptide(L)'
;MSVSFTGSLTNVAFNKLLLTWREGDVVGYPEEPNSKNFQTWTAEVGVGSPPNATVQNVANSLYLGCAGTNVITSKESYVWIGVYDSATTIIGVKTPSDLTLNLPDGASGTKVTLVPNAGNLINQQKWKPALDT
;
A
#
# COMPACT_ATOMS: atom_id res chain seq x y z
N MET A 1 5.70 -19.45 5.72
CA MET A 1 4.48 -19.40 4.90
C MET A 1 4.47 -18.04 4.22
N SER A 2 4.34 -17.97 2.90
CA SER A 2 4.07 -16.72 2.20
C SER A 2 2.60 -16.35 2.33
N VAL A 3 2.30 -15.06 2.40
CA VAL A 3 0.93 -14.53 2.46
C VAL A 3 0.65 -13.83 1.14
N SER A 4 -0.49 -14.11 0.53
CA SER A 4 -0.97 -13.36 -0.64
C SER A 4 -2.37 -12.85 -0.34
N PHE A 5 -2.60 -11.59 -0.66
CA PHE A 5 -3.88 -10.91 -0.53
C PHE A 5 -4.19 -10.20 -1.84
N THR A 6 -5.45 -10.26 -2.29
CA THR A 6 -5.95 -9.46 -3.40
C THR A 6 -7.24 -8.80 -2.95
N GLY A 7 -7.28 -7.47 -2.97
CA GLY A 7 -8.45 -6.71 -2.54
C GLY A 7 -8.16 -5.23 -2.37
N SER A 8 -9.15 -4.48 -1.92
CA SER A 8 -8.99 -3.07 -1.59
C SER A 8 -8.26 -2.89 -0.27
N LEU A 9 -7.42 -1.86 -0.19
CA LEU A 9 -6.65 -1.53 1.00
C LEU A 9 -7.08 -0.17 1.55
N THR A 10 -7.65 -0.12 2.75
CA THR A 10 -8.04 1.13 3.42
C THR A 10 -6.96 1.60 4.40
N ASN A 11 -6.76 2.91 4.48
CA ASN A 11 -5.81 3.48 5.43
C ASN A 11 -6.35 3.36 6.87
N VAL A 12 -5.50 3.00 7.83
CA VAL A 12 -5.95 2.82 9.22
C VAL A 12 -6.29 4.14 9.90
N ALA A 13 -5.55 5.23 9.62
CA ALA A 13 -5.88 6.55 10.16
C ALA A 13 -7.14 7.14 9.51
N PHE A 14 -7.28 6.96 8.20
CA PHE A 14 -8.37 7.51 7.40
C PHE A 14 -9.21 6.38 6.80
N ASN A 15 -9.96 5.68 7.66
CA ASN A 15 -10.69 4.43 7.39
C ASN A 15 -11.75 4.49 6.25
N LYS A 16 -11.88 5.64 5.57
CA LYS A 16 -12.75 5.87 4.39
C LYS A 16 -11.97 6.03 3.07
N LEU A 17 -10.63 6.03 3.13
CA LEU A 17 -9.76 6.23 1.97
C LEU A 17 -9.04 4.95 1.61
N LEU A 18 -9.29 4.48 0.40
CA LEU A 18 -8.64 3.34 -0.22
C LEU A 18 -7.37 3.77 -0.93
N LEU A 19 -6.32 2.94 -0.84
CA LEU A 19 -5.15 3.04 -1.69
C LEU A 19 -5.60 2.87 -3.14
N THR A 20 -5.41 3.91 -3.96
CA THR A 20 -5.98 3.97 -5.29
C THR A 20 -4.91 4.40 -6.28
N TRP A 21 -4.82 3.70 -7.41
CA TRP A 21 -4.06 4.20 -8.54
C TRP A 21 -4.92 5.14 -9.38
N ARG A 22 -4.43 6.34 -9.69
CA ARG A 22 -5.14 7.30 -10.55
C ARG A 22 -4.15 8.10 -11.37
N GLU A 23 -4.28 8.02 -12.70
CA GLU A 23 -3.52 8.85 -13.65
C GLU A 23 -1.99 8.81 -13.46
N GLY A 24 -1.45 7.65 -13.02
CA GLY A 24 -0.02 7.47 -12.76
C GLY A 24 0.43 7.80 -11.34
N ASP A 25 -0.44 8.39 -10.52
CA ASP A 25 -0.23 8.62 -9.10
C ASP A 25 -0.86 7.52 -8.23
N VAL A 26 -0.40 7.44 -6.99
CA VAL A 26 -1.01 6.62 -5.92
C VAL A 26 -1.54 7.55 -4.85
N VAL A 27 -2.84 7.45 -4.57
CA VAL A 27 -3.59 8.40 -3.73
C VAL A 27 -4.47 7.67 -2.72
N GLY A 28 -4.85 8.37 -1.66
CA GLY A 28 -6.00 8.00 -0.83
C GLY A 28 -7.28 8.50 -1.47
N TYR A 29 -8.21 7.61 -1.82
CA TYR A 29 -9.46 7.98 -2.48
C TYR A 29 -10.65 7.22 -1.90
N PRO A 30 -11.84 7.84 -1.76
CA PRO A 30 -13.06 7.13 -1.36
C PRO A 30 -13.39 5.97 -2.31
N GLU A 31 -14.21 5.02 -1.87
CA GLU A 31 -14.66 3.94 -2.74
C GLU A 31 -15.41 4.46 -3.98
N GLU A 32 -15.04 3.94 -5.15
CA GLU A 32 -15.67 4.24 -6.43
C GLU A 32 -16.26 2.95 -7.04
N PRO A 33 -17.60 2.77 -7.02
CA PRO A 33 -18.24 1.53 -7.47
C PRO A 33 -17.89 1.10 -8.90
N ASN A 34 -17.63 2.08 -9.77
CA ASN A 34 -17.31 1.87 -11.19
C ASN A 34 -15.80 1.79 -11.47
N SER A 35 -14.94 1.89 -10.45
CA SER A 35 -13.48 1.95 -10.59
C SER A 35 -12.76 1.03 -9.60
N LYS A 36 -13.45 -0.02 -9.13
CA LYS A 36 -12.96 -0.97 -8.12
C LYS A 36 -11.58 -1.52 -8.45
N ASN A 37 -11.32 -1.89 -9.71
CA ASN A 37 -10.01 -2.46 -10.09
C ASN A 37 -8.84 -1.51 -9.85
N PHE A 38 -9.03 -0.19 -9.95
CA PHE A 38 -7.99 0.81 -9.65
C PHE A 38 -7.70 0.93 -8.15
N GLN A 39 -8.63 0.46 -7.32
CA GLN A 39 -8.55 0.44 -5.86
C GLN A 39 -8.16 -0.95 -5.32
N THR A 40 -8.12 -1.96 -6.19
CA THR A 40 -7.74 -3.34 -5.86
C THR A 40 -6.23 -3.54 -6.08
N TRP A 41 -5.58 -4.11 -5.07
CA TRP A 41 -4.16 -4.43 -5.09
C TRP A 41 -3.91 -5.89 -4.73
N THR A 42 -2.97 -6.50 -5.41
CA THR A 42 -2.38 -7.78 -5.03
C THR A 42 -1.13 -7.51 -4.21
N ALA A 43 -1.11 -7.90 -2.95
CA ALA A 43 0.04 -7.81 -2.06
C ALA A 43 0.55 -9.22 -1.75
N GLU A 44 1.83 -9.46 -2.01
CA GLU A 44 2.49 -10.71 -1.68
C GLU A 44 3.58 -10.43 -0.64
N VAL A 45 3.58 -11.19 0.45
CA VAL A 45 4.61 -11.14 1.49
C VAL A 45 5.28 -12.50 1.55
N GLY A 46 6.55 -12.54 1.15
CA GLY A 46 7.39 -13.71 1.12
C GLY A 46 7.87 -14.15 2.50
N VAL A 47 8.61 -15.25 2.51
CA VAL A 47 9.30 -15.76 3.71
C VAL A 47 10.62 -15.03 3.91
N GLY A 48 11.04 -14.83 5.16
CA GLY A 48 12.32 -14.18 5.48
C GLY A 48 12.27 -13.32 6.74
N SER A 49 13.43 -12.84 7.17
CA SER A 49 13.57 -11.85 8.25
C SER A 49 14.64 -10.81 7.84
N PRO A 50 14.24 -9.65 7.30
CA PRO A 50 12.85 -9.21 7.06
C PRO A 50 12.18 -9.91 5.86
N PRO A 51 10.83 -10.01 5.82
CA PRO A 51 10.14 -10.63 4.70
C PRO A 51 10.09 -9.68 3.50
N ASN A 52 10.39 -10.18 2.31
CA ASN A 52 10.22 -9.43 1.07
C ASN A 52 8.73 -9.27 0.74
N ALA A 53 8.33 -8.15 0.14
CA ALA A 53 6.97 -7.91 -0.30
C ALA A 53 6.90 -7.26 -1.67
N THR A 54 5.85 -7.55 -2.41
CA THR A 54 5.47 -6.88 -3.65
C THR A 54 4.03 -6.42 -3.56
N VAL A 55 3.71 -5.33 -4.25
CA VAL A 55 2.34 -4.78 -4.31
C VAL A 55 2.06 -4.38 -5.75
N GLN A 56 1.01 -4.93 -6.35
CA GLN A 56 0.64 -4.71 -7.76
C GLN A 56 -0.80 -4.23 -7.86
N ASN A 57 -1.05 -3.21 -8.67
CA ASN A 57 -2.42 -2.76 -8.94
C ASN A 57 -3.09 -3.67 -9.96
N VAL A 58 -4.35 -4.06 -9.69
CA VAL A 58 -5.06 -5.02 -10.54
C VAL A 58 -5.47 -4.42 -11.88
N ALA A 59 -5.85 -3.13 -11.94
CA ALA A 59 -6.35 -2.53 -13.18
C ALA A 59 -5.30 -2.40 -14.28
N ASN A 60 -4.05 -2.09 -13.91
CA ASN A 60 -2.98 -1.78 -14.86
C ASN A 60 -1.80 -2.75 -14.80
N SER A 61 -1.81 -3.70 -13.86
CA SER A 61 -0.74 -4.67 -13.62
C SER A 61 0.63 -4.04 -13.33
N LEU A 62 0.67 -2.79 -12.87
CA LEU A 62 1.89 -2.10 -12.46
C LEU A 62 2.16 -2.33 -10.97
N TYR A 63 3.42 -2.55 -10.66
CA TYR A 63 3.91 -2.67 -9.29
C TYR A 63 4.13 -1.31 -8.65
N LEU A 64 3.75 -1.20 -7.39
CA LEU A 64 4.11 -0.10 -6.52
C LEU A 64 5.63 -0.09 -6.31
N GLY A 65 6.26 1.06 -6.52
CA GLY A 65 7.69 1.26 -6.32
C GLY A 65 7.99 2.62 -5.73
N CYS A 66 9.29 2.95 -5.66
CA CYS A 66 9.73 4.25 -5.20
C CYS A 66 10.78 4.89 -6.12
N ALA A 67 10.79 6.22 -6.14
CA ALA A 67 11.84 7.05 -6.71
C ALA A 67 12.17 8.17 -5.73
N GLY A 68 13.21 7.98 -4.93
CA GLY A 68 13.50 8.86 -3.79
C GLY A 68 12.37 8.79 -2.75
N THR A 69 11.75 9.92 -2.43
CA THR A 69 10.60 10.02 -1.50
C THR A 69 9.24 9.92 -2.21
N ASN A 70 9.24 9.73 -3.53
CA ASN A 70 8.01 9.61 -4.31
C ASN A 70 7.58 8.16 -4.43
N VAL A 71 6.28 7.95 -4.33
CA VAL A 71 5.64 6.67 -4.71
C VAL A 71 5.42 6.69 -6.22
N ILE A 72 5.81 5.62 -6.89
CA ILE A 72 5.64 5.45 -8.34
C ILE A 72 5.01 4.10 -8.65
N THR A 73 4.60 3.90 -9.90
CA THR A 73 4.24 2.57 -10.42
C THR A 73 5.13 2.17 -11.60
N SER A 74 5.55 0.92 -11.67
CA SER A 74 6.44 0.37 -12.71
C SER A 74 5.97 -0.98 -13.22
N LYS A 75 6.43 -1.39 -14.41
CA LYS A 75 6.25 -2.77 -14.91
C LYS A 75 7.14 -3.78 -14.18
N GLU A 76 8.24 -3.32 -13.62
CA GLU A 76 9.16 -4.13 -12.84
C GLU A 76 8.73 -4.18 -11.38
N SER A 77 8.84 -5.35 -10.76
CA SER A 77 8.54 -5.49 -9.34
C SER A 77 9.55 -4.72 -8.50
N TYR A 78 9.03 -3.98 -7.53
CA TYR A 78 9.86 -3.36 -6.51
C TYR A 78 9.86 -4.24 -5.26
N VAL A 79 11.05 -4.51 -4.73
CA VAL A 79 11.18 -5.32 -3.52
C VAL A 79 11.03 -4.41 -2.31
N TRP A 80 9.91 -4.56 -1.62
CA TRP A 80 9.67 -3.95 -0.33
C TRP A 80 10.05 -4.91 0.80
N ILE A 81 10.22 -4.37 2.00
CA ILE A 81 10.18 -5.11 3.25
C ILE A 81 8.72 -5.07 3.74
N GLY A 82 8.09 -6.24 3.84
CA GLY A 82 6.74 -6.37 4.37
C GLY A 82 6.69 -6.17 5.88
N VAL A 83 5.73 -5.39 6.34
CA VAL A 83 5.35 -5.28 7.75
C VAL A 83 3.94 -5.86 7.85
N TYR A 84 3.86 -7.14 8.21
CA TYR A 84 2.60 -7.86 8.31
C TYR A 84 2.25 -8.13 9.77
N ASP A 85 1.05 -7.72 10.17
CA ASP A 85 0.45 -8.09 11.45
C ASP A 85 -0.72 -9.05 11.19
N SER A 86 -0.53 -10.32 11.54
CA SER A 86 -1.51 -11.38 11.30
C SER A 86 -2.77 -11.26 12.16
N ALA A 87 -2.73 -10.54 13.29
CA ALA A 87 -3.88 -10.37 14.17
C ALA A 87 -4.86 -9.33 13.62
N THR A 88 -4.34 -8.33 12.91
CA THR A 88 -5.12 -7.19 12.39
C THR A 88 -5.21 -7.16 10.86
N THR A 89 -4.55 -8.13 10.20
CA THR A 89 -4.39 -8.22 8.75
C THR A 89 -3.79 -6.94 8.15
N ILE A 90 -3.00 -6.21 8.93
CA ILE A 90 -2.40 -4.95 8.50
C ILE A 90 -1.21 -5.26 7.61
N ILE A 91 -1.19 -4.57 6.47
CA ILE A 91 -0.13 -4.57 5.47
C ILE A 91 0.52 -3.19 5.49
N GLY A 92 1.77 -3.16 5.92
CA GLY A 92 2.67 -2.04 5.71
C GLY A 92 3.85 -2.48 4.86
N VAL A 93 4.52 -1.51 4.24
CA VAL A 93 5.76 -1.77 3.50
C VAL A 93 6.82 -0.74 3.87
N LYS A 94 8.08 -1.17 3.84
CA LYS A 94 9.26 -0.32 3.99
C LYS A 94 10.24 -0.55 2.85
N THR A 95 11.01 0.45 2.47
CA THR A 95 12.21 0.26 1.66
C THR A 95 13.35 -0.28 2.53
N PRO A 96 14.43 -0.82 1.92
CA PRO A 96 15.66 -1.16 2.67
C PRO A 96 16.31 0.03 3.40
N SER A 97 15.94 1.26 3.03
CA SER A 97 16.38 2.52 3.65
C SER A 97 15.37 3.09 4.66
N ASP A 98 14.46 2.25 5.19
CA ASP A 98 13.46 2.61 6.20
C ASP A 98 12.47 3.72 5.78
N LEU A 99 12.23 3.90 4.47
CA LEU A 99 11.13 4.73 4.00
C LEU A 99 9.84 3.90 3.96
N THR A 100 8.73 4.46 4.42
CA THR A 100 7.43 3.77 4.44
C THR A 100 6.35 4.60 3.76
N LEU A 101 5.34 3.91 3.20
CA LEU A 101 4.16 4.55 2.63
C LEU A 101 3.46 5.38 3.70
N ASN A 102 3.03 6.57 3.33
CA ASN A 102 2.34 7.49 4.22
C ASN A 102 1.27 8.25 3.47
N LEU A 103 0.04 8.19 3.99
CA LEU A 103 -1.04 9.08 3.59
C LEU A 103 -1.05 10.26 4.59
N PRO A 104 -0.63 11.47 4.20
CA PRO A 104 -0.39 12.55 5.15
C PRO A 104 -1.66 13.14 5.77
N ASP A 105 -2.79 13.10 5.05
CA ASP A 105 -4.06 13.66 5.50
C ASP A 105 -5.26 12.84 4.96
N GLY A 106 -6.46 13.20 5.42
CA GLY A 106 -7.71 12.54 5.09
C GLY A 106 -8.50 13.15 3.94
N ALA A 107 -7.90 14.02 3.11
CA ALA A 107 -8.58 14.56 1.94
C ALA A 107 -8.61 13.54 0.79
N SER A 108 -9.68 13.59 -0.01
CA SER A 108 -9.81 12.75 -1.20
C SER A 108 -8.80 13.19 -2.27
N GLY A 109 -8.06 12.24 -2.85
CA GLY A 109 -7.04 12.51 -3.85
C GLY A 109 -5.67 12.87 -3.27
N THR A 110 -5.52 12.84 -1.94
CA THR A 110 -4.23 13.08 -1.29
C THR A 110 -3.21 12.04 -1.75
N LYS A 111 -2.06 12.52 -2.22
CA LYS A 111 -0.97 11.66 -2.69
C LYS A 111 -0.35 10.88 -1.54
N VAL A 112 -0.16 9.59 -1.77
CA VAL A 112 0.65 8.75 -0.88
C VAL A 112 2.12 9.07 -1.15
N THR A 113 2.86 9.27 -0.08
CA THR A 113 4.28 9.65 -0.11
C THR A 113 5.12 8.63 0.64
N LEU A 114 6.44 8.75 0.55
CA LEU A 114 7.35 7.99 1.38
C LEU A 114 8.00 8.89 2.42
N VAL A 115 7.95 8.47 3.68
CA VAL A 115 8.55 9.18 4.80
C VAL A 115 9.48 8.24 5.58
N PRO A 116 10.59 8.76 6.16
CA PRO A 116 11.45 7.96 7.02
C PRO A 116 10.70 7.45 8.26
N ASN A 117 10.80 6.14 8.53
CA ASN A 117 10.38 5.53 9.77
C ASN A 117 11.14 4.22 10.05
N ALA A 118 12.19 4.31 10.88
CA ALA A 118 12.92 3.13 11.37
C ALA A 118 12.17 2.36 12.47
N GLY A 119 11.14 2.97 13.09
CA GLY A 119 10.37 2.38 14.19
C GLY A 119 9.14 1.61 13.74
N ASN A 120 8.20 1.44 14.65
CA ASN A 120 6.90 0.86 14.36
C ASN A 120 6.08 1.79 13.45
N LEU A 121 5.30 1.21 12.55
CA LEU A 121 4.40 1.98 11.71
C LEU A 121 3.34 2.71 12.56
N ILE A 122 3.01 3.94 12.17
CA ILE A 122 1.87 4.70 12.69
C ILE A 122 0.63 4.48 11.79
N ASN A 123 -0.55 4.92 12.23
CA ASN A 123 -1.81 4.62 11.53
C ASN A 123 -1.86 5.16 10.09
N GLN A 124 -1.23 6.30 9.80
CA GLN A 124 -1.13 6.83 8.42
C GLN A 124 -0.32 5.95 7.48
N GLN A 125 0.52 5.07 8.02
CA GLN A 125 1.44 4.20 7.29
C GLN A 125 0.96 2.74 7.23
N LYS A 126 -0.18 2.47 7.86
CA LYS A 126 -0.80 1.15 7.91
C LYS A 126 -1.97 1.11 6.96
N TRP A 127 -2.03 0.03 6.20
CA TRP A 127 -3.14 -0.29 5.31
C TRP A 127 -3.71 -1.63 5.74
N LYS A 128 -5.02 -1.79 5.66
CA LYS A 128 -5.67 -3.07 5.96
C LYS A 128 -6.66 -3.39 4.85
N PRO A 129 -6.99 -4.68 4.61
CA PRO A 129 -8.11 -5.04 3.78
C PRO A 129 -9.34 -4.21 4.15
N ALA A 130 -9.94 -3.55 3.16
CA ALA A 130 -11.27 -3.01 3.34
C ALA A 130 -12.20 -4.21 3.58
N LEU A 131 -12.98 -4.17 4.66
CA LEU A 131 -14.03 -5.16 4.83
C LEU A 131 -15.05 -4.92 3.72
N ASP A 132 -15.41 -5.97 2.99
CA ASP A 132 -16.58 -5.93 2.11
C ASP A 132 -17.77 -5.50 2.99
N THR A 133 -18.26 -4.28 2.79
CA THR A 133 -19.56 -3.85 3.34
C THR A 133 -20.68 -4.37 2.48
#